data_AF-A0A3D4PJI9-F1
#
_entry.id   AF-A0A3D4PJI9-F1
#
_cell.length_a   1.000
_cell.length_b   1.000
_cell.length_c   1.000
_cell.angle_alpha   90.00
_cell.angle_beta   90.00
_cell.angle_gamma   90.00
#
_symmetry.space_group_name_H-M   'P 1'
#
loop_
_entity.id
_entity.type
_entity.pdbx_description
1 polymer ?
#
loop_
_entity_poly.entity_id
_entity_poly.type
_entity_poly.pdbx_seq_one_letter_code
_entity_poly.pdbx_strand_id
1 'polypeptide(L)'
;DSLDQAIREIIGMDADAVHERFTKFVQAHPNLASHQIKFLDLLQNHIAKFGSIKTDDLYEPPFTTLHSDSLDGLFEQSLADELFEIIGSFQANSD
;
A
#
# COMPACT_ATOMS: atom_id res chain seq x y z
N ASP A 1 -22.14 13.95 14.19
CA ASP A 1 -22.89 13.53 12.99
C ASP A 1 -22.38 14.13 11.68
N SER A 2 -22.32 15.45 11.44
CA SER A 2 -21.87 15.99 10.14
C SER A 2 -20.36 15.88 9.87
N LEU A 3 -19.52 16.11 10.89
CA LEU A 3 -18.06 16.02 10.74
C LEU A 3 -17.60 14.56 10.60
N ASP A 4 -18.12 13.67 11.44
CA ASP A 4 -17.77 12.24 11.39
C ASP A 4 -18.21 11.59 10.08
N GLN A 5 -19.28 12.10 9.46
CA GLN A 5 -19.74 11.64 8.15
C GLN A 5 -18.83 12.17 7.03
N ALA A 6 -18.50 13.47 7.03
CA ALA A 6 -17.57 14.03 6.06
C ALA A 6 -16.19 13.38 6.12
N ILE A 7 -15.68 13.10 7.33
CA ILE A 7 -14.41 12.37 7.52
C ILE A 7 -14.50 10.95 6.95
N ARG A 8 -15.60 10.23 7.18
CA ARG A 8 -15.80 8.88 6.63
C ARG A 8 -15.93 8.86 5.11
N GLU A 9 -16.55 9.89 4.52
CA GLU A 9 -16.66 10.04 3.07
C GLU A 9 -15.29 10.33 2.44
N ILE A 10 -14.48 11.22 3.04
CA ILE A 10 -13.11 11.52 2.57
C ILE A 10 -12.21 10.28 2.67
N ILE A 11 -12.19 9.61 3.83
CA ILE A 11 -11.41 8.38 4.01
C ILE A 11 -11.87 7.29 3.03
N GLY A 12 -13.18 7.20 2.77
CA GLY A 12 -13.74 6.27 1.77
C GLY A 12 -13.25 6.56 0.34
N MET A 13 -13.18 7.84 -0.05
CA MET A 13 -12.64 8.24 -1.35
C MET A 13 -11.15 7.88 -1.49
N ASP A 14 -10.38 8.04 -0.41
CA ASP A 14 -8.97 7.63 -0.39
C ASP A 14 -8.82 6.12 -0.49
N ALA A 15 -9.68 5.34 0.17
CA ALA A 15 -9.66 3.88 0.09
C ALA A 15 -9.94 3.36 -1.33
N ASP A 16 -10.88 3.96 -2.07
CA ASP A 16 -11.15 3.60 -3.47
C ASP A 16 -9.96 3.93 -4.38
N ALA A 17 -9.35 5.10 -4.18
CA ALA A 17 -8.17 5.54 -4.91
C ALA A 17 -6.93 4.65 -4.64
N VAL A 18 -6.81 4.13 -3.42
CA VAL A 18 -5.81 3.13 -3.02
C VAL A 18 -6.09 1.81 -3.74
N HIS A 19 -7.32 1.32 -3.67
CA HIS A 19 -7.71 0.06 -4.30
C HIS A 19 -7.47 0.06 -5.82
N GLU A 20 -7.79 1.15 -6.51
CA GLU A 20 -7.60 1.28 -7.95
C GLU A 20 -6.12 1.19 -8.36
N ARG A 21 -5.22 1.87 -7.63
CA ARG A 21 -3.78 1.84 -7.91
C ARG A 21 -3.18 0.45 -7.71
N PHE A 22 -3.52 -0.21 -6.61
CA PHE A 22 -3.04 -1.57 -6.34
C PHE A 22 -3.61 -2.57 -7.34
N THR A 23 -4.87 -2.42 -7.75
CA THR A 23 -5.48 -3.25 -8.80
C THR A 23 -4.73 -3.10 -10.12
N LYS A 24 -4.42 -1.87 -10.54
CA LYS A 24 -3.63 -1.60 -11.75
C LYS A 24 -2.24 -2.21 -11.68
N PHE A 25 -1.58 -2.12 -10.53
CA PHE A 25 -0.26 -2.73 -10.31
C PHE A 25 -0.31 -4.26 -10.47
N VAL A 26 -1.24 -4.94 -9.81
CA VAL A 26 -1.39 -6.40 -9.91
C VAL A 26 -1.75 -6.83 -11.35
N GLN A 27 -2.57 -6.04 -12.06
CA GLN A 27 -2.90 -6.31 -13.46
C GLN A 27 -1.70 -6.12 -14.40
N ALA A 28 -0.82 -5.16 -14.12
CA ALA A 28 0.41 -4.94 -14.88
C ALA A 28 1.43 -6.07 -14.66
N HIS A 29 1.40 -6.70 -13.49
CA HIS A 29 2.36 -7.73 -13.05
C HIS A 29 1.66 -9.08 -12.78
N PRO A 30 1.20 -9.82 -13.81
CA PRO A 30 0.40 -11.03 -13.63
C PRO A 30 1.15 -12.24 -13.02
N ASN A 31 2.48 -12.16 -12.92
CA ASN A 31 3.34 -13.25 -12.46
C ASN A 31 3.72 -13.14 -10.96
N LEU A 32 3.03 -12.29 -10.20
CA LEU A 32 3.26 -12.14 -8.77
C LEU A 32 3.00 -13.46 -8.01
N ALA A 33 3.95 -13.84 -7.17
CA ALA A 33 3.84 -15.00 -6.30
C ALA A 33 2.92 -14.72 -5.09
N SER A 34 2.39 -15.78 -4.47
CA SER A 34 1.37 -15.65 -3.42
C SER A 34 1.81 -14.83 -2.20
N HIS A 35 3.08 -14.89 -1.81
CA HIS A 35 3.65 -14.04 -0.75
C HIS A 35 3.74 -12.56 -1.13
N GLN A 36 4.02 -12.24 -2.39
CA GLN A 36 4.01 -10.86 -2.90
C GLN A 36 2.58 -10.31 -2.90
N ILE A 37 1.59 -11.09 -3.37
CA ILE A 37 0.18 -10.69 -3.30
C ILE A 37 -0.26 -10.43 -1.86
N LYS A 38 0.09 -11.29 -0.91
CA LYS A 38 -0.20 -11.06 0.51
C LYS A 38 0.43 -9.79 1.05
N PHE A 39 1.66 -9.47 0.63
CA PHE A 39 2.32 -8.22 1.02
C PHE A 39 1.55 -7.01 0.48
N LEU A 40 1.15 -7.05 -0.78
CA LEU A 40 0.34 -5.99 -1.40
C LEU A 40 -1.00 -5.82 -0.68
N ASP A 41 -1.67 -6.91 -0.31
CA ASP A 41 -2.92 -6.85 0.46
C ASP A 41 -2.71 -6.17 1.82
N LEU A 42 -1.63 -6.50 2.55
CA LEU A 42 -1.29 -5.86 3.82
C LEU A 42 -1.05 -4.36 3.63
N LEU A 43 -0.29 -4.00 2.60
CA LEU A 43 0.08 -2.62 2.30
C LEU A 43 -1.14 -1.80 1.88
N GLN A 44 -1.95 -2.30 0.95
CA GLN A 44 -3.18 -1.68 0.50
C GLN A 44 -4.12 -1.44 1.70
N ASN A 45 -4.32 -2.44 2.56
CA ASN A 45 -5.19 -2.31 3.73
C ASN A 45 -4.67 -1.27 4.73
N HIS A 46 -3.34 -1.19 4.91
CA HIS A 46 -2.73 -0.20 5.78
C HIS A 46 -2.99 1.22 5.24
N ILE A 47 -2.64 1.47 3.97
CA ILE A 47 -2.77 2.79 3.35
C ILE A 47 -4.25 3.19 3.26
N ALA A 48 -5.16 2.28 2.89
CA ALA A 48 -6.60 2.57 2.85
C ALA A 48 -7.18 2.95 4.23
N LYS A 49 -6.57 2.46 5.32
CA LYS A 49 -7.03 2.74 6.69
C LYS A 49 -6.40 3.99 7.30
N PHE A 50 -5.14 4.26 7.00
CA PHE A 50 -4.35 5.30 7.66
C PHE A 50 -3.94 6.44 6.71
N GLY A 51 -4.30 6.36 5.44
CA GLY A 51 -4.01 7.34 4.38
C GLY A 51 -2.57 7.26 3.84
N SER A 52 -1.61 6.87 4.67
CA SER A 52 -0.20 6.75 4.29
C SER A 52 0.53 5.70 5.13
N ILE A 53 1.79 5.46 4.78
CA ILE A 53 2.72 4.62 5.53
C ILE A 53 4.11 5.25 5.46
N LYS A 54 4.91 5.16 6.53
CA LYS A 54 6.32 5.55 6.50
C LYS A 54 7.16 4.41 5.94
N THR A 55 8.21 4.74 5.20
CA THR A 55 9.13 3.73 4.65
C THR A 55 9.69 2.80 5.72
N ASP A 56 10.06 3.33 6.89
CA ASP A 56 10.58 2.53 8.00
C ASP A 56 9.57 1.48 8.51
N ASP A 57 8.26 1.80 8.48
CA ASP A 57 7.21 0.88 8.94
C ASP A 57 7.09 -0.36 8.04
N LEU A 58 7.57 -0.29 6.78
CA LEU A 58 7.65 -1.45 5.90
C LEU A 58 8.66 -2.48 6.43
N TYR A 59 9.64 -2.08 7.24
CA TYR A 59 10.66 -2.98 7.77
C TYR A 59 10.34 -3.48 9.18
N GLU A 60 9.07 -3.34 9.59
CA GLU A 60 8.55 -3.80 10.88
C GLU A 60 7.36 -4.76 10.69
N PRO A 61 6.98 -5.55 11.72
CA PRO A 61 5.75 -6.33 11.67
C PRO A 61 4.52 -5.43 11.43
N PRO A 62 3.55 -5.84 10.57
CA PRO A 62 3.39 -7.17 10.00
C PRO A 62 4.15 -7.41 8.67
N PHE A 63 4.82 -6.42 8.10
CA PHE A 63 5.42 -6.51 6.77
C PHE A 63 6.64 -7.45 6.74
N THR A 64 7.39 -7.53 7.83
CA THR A 64 8.49 -8.50 8.00
C THR A 64 8.04 -9.92 8.37
N THR A 65 6.73 -10.16 8.53
CA THR A 65 6.22 -11.52 8.83
C THR A 65 6.24 -12.45 7.61
N LEU A 66 6.29 -11.88 6.40
CA LEU A 66 6.34 -12.62 5.14
C LEU A 66 7.78 -12.90 4.68
N HIS A 67 8.71 -11.99 4.96
CA HIS A 67 10.14 -12.11 4.70
C HIS A 67 10.92 -11.21 5.66
N SER A 68 12.10 -11.64 6.13
CA SER A 68 12.91 -10.87 7.09
C SER A 68 13.30 -9.48 6.55
N ASP A 69 13.61 -9.44 5.26
CA ASP A 69 14.03 -8.22 4.56
C ASP A 69 12.83 -7.46 3.95
N SER A 70 11.61 -7.81 4.38
CA SER A 70 10.36 -7.19 3.92
C SER A 70 10.24 -7.15 2.39
N LEU A 71 9.88 -6.01 1.81
CA LEU A 71 9.70 -5.84 0.38
C LEU A 71 10.99 -6.13 -0.41
N ASP A 72 12.16 -5.77 0.11
CA ASP A 72 13.44 -5.95 -0.59
C ASP A 72 13.78 -7.44 -0.78
N GLY A 73 13.28 -8.30 0.09
CA GLY A 73 13.42 -9.75 -0.07
C GLY A 73 12.26 -10.42 -0.81
N LEU A 74 11.17 -9.70 -1.05
CA LEU A 74 9.99 -10.21 -1.74
C LEU A 74 9.91 -9.76 -3.20
N PHE A 75 10.45 -8.60 -3.54
CA PHE A 75 10.33 -7.98 -4.85
C PHE A 75 11.71 -7.68 -5.44
N GLU A 76 11.84 -7.85 -6.75
CA GLU A 76 13.02 -7.36 -7.48
C GLU A 76 13.07 -5.82 -7.39
N GLN A 77 14.28 -5.25 -7.45
CA GLN A 77 14.50 -3.82 -7.24
C GLN A 77 13.57 -2.92 -8.07
N SER A 78 13.41 -3.20 -9.36
CA SER A 78 12.53 -2.40 -10.24
C SER A 78 11.07 -2.40 -9.78
N LEU A 79 10.61 -3.53 -9.24
CA LEU A 79 9.24 -3.68 -8.78
C LEU A 79 9.04 -3.06 -7.40
N ALA A 80 10.07 -3.11 -6.55
CA ALA A 80 10.11 -2.38 -5.29
C ALA A 80 10.08 -0.85 -5.52
N ASP A 81 10.83 -0.35 -6.50
CA ASP A 81 10.82 1.07 -6.88
C ASP A 81 9.42 1.52 -7.34
N GLU A 82 8.75 0.73 -8.20
CA GLU A 82 7.36 1.00 -8.60
C GLU A 82 6.39 1.03 -7.40
N LEU A 83 6.60 0.15 -6.40
CA LEU A 83 5.80 0.17 -5.16
C LEU A 83 6.06 1.43 -4.33
N PHE A 84 7.31 1.89 -4.24
CA PHE A 84 7.62 3.15 -3.57
C PHE A 84 6.98 4.35 -4.26
N GLU A 85 6.89 4.36 -5.60
CA GLU A 85 6.15 5.39 -6.33
C GLU A 85 4.66 5.39 -5.99
N ILE A 86 4.04 4.19 -5.93
CA ILE A 86 2.64 4.04 -5.50
C ILE A 86 2.44 4.58 -4.08
N ILE A 87 3.30 4.18 -3.13
CA ILE A 87 3.24 4.63 -1.73
C ILE A 87 3.39 6.16 -1.64
N GLY A 88 4.39 6.72 -2.33
CA GLY A 88 4.65 8.16 -2.35
C GLY A 88 3.48 8.97 -2.92
N SER A 89 2.70 8.40 -3.84
CA SER A 89 1.53 9.08 -4.42
C SER A 89 0.41 9.39 -3.42
N PHE A 90 0.40 8.74 -2.25
CA PHE A 90 -0.57 9.01 -1.18
C PHE A 90 -0.02 9.97 -0.10
N GLN A 91 1.30 10.09 0.04
CA GLN A 91 1.91 11.04 0.98
C GLN A 91 1.72 12.50 0.53
N ALA A 92 1.71 12.74 -0.78
CA ALA A 92 1.57 14.09 -1.37
C ALA A 92 0.17 14.72 -1.22
N ASN A 93 -0.85 13.97 -0.78
CA ASN A 93 -2.20 14.50 -0.53
C ASN A 93 -2.43 14.93 0.92
N SER A 94 -1.38 14.96 1.76
CA SER A 94 -1.48 15.28 3.19
C SER A 94 -1.20 16.76 3.54
N ASP A 95 -1.18 17.67 2.57
CA ASP A 95 -1.02 19.12 2.78
C ASP A 95 -2.35 19.82 3.12
#